data_AF-A0A9E3QH36-F1
#
_entry.id   AF-A0A9E3QH36-F1
#
_cell.length_a   1.000
_cell.length_b   1.000
_cell.length_c   1.000
_cell.angle_alpha   90.00
_cell.angle_beta   90.00
_cell.angle_gamma   90.00
#
_symmetry.space_group_name_H-M   'P 1'
#
loop_
_entity.id
_entity.type
_entity.pdbx_description
1 polymer ?
#
loop_
_entity_poly.entity_id
_entity_poly.type
_entity_poly.pdbx_seq_one_letter_code
_entity_poly.pdbx_strand_id
1 'polypeptide(L)'
;MMVLPCLLLGLVLAADATDEPAGLPPAATRTIDYQKDIRPIFAASCYRCHGPKRQRGGLGLHQKASALAGGDSGPVIVPGRSAESRLIRYVAGLDEDHVMPPEGAGEPLNPEQIGLLRAWIDQGAPWPEEAVMAAGAQSDHWAFRKPVRPELPEVKDRSWARNPIDRFVLARLEKEGLKPSPEADRATLIRRLSLDLIGLPPSIAEVDAFQADDRPDAYERLVDRLLASPHFGERWGRHWLDAARYADTNGYEKDRARSIWPYRDWVIRALNADMPFDRFTIEQIAGDMLPGASTDQKIATGFHRNTMINEEGGIDVEEFRYASIVDRVATTGTVWLGLTLGCAQCHSHKYDPITQREYYQFFAFFNNADEPDLVVPDPAIAARRAAVEAQIAALEAKREEQFPTGEAVPFVPVEEQRLAHLAEQMAAWERSLKPVRWTPLTPSRLVSKKGATMTVLEDRSVLVSGDKPNNDVYEVELPTDLAGISALRLEVLPHESLPDGGPGRAPLFSVGDFLLTEVELAAGPKEDPQALRPVTIAGASHDYAERGRSAAQAIDGKTDTGWAVKGGIGRPHAAVFE
;
A
#
# COMPACT_ATOMS: atom_id res chain seq x y z
N MET A 1 37.30 -54.08 72.67
CA MET A 1 36.86 -53.55 71.36
C MET A 1 37.39 -52.13 71.24
N MET A 2 38.48 -51.97 70.49
CA MET A 2 39.15 -50.70 70.20
C MET A 2 38.32 -49.89 69.20
N VAL A 3 38.14 -48.60 69.44
CA VAL A 3 37.82 -47.61 68.40
C VAL A 3 38.77 -46.44 68.61
N LEU A 4 39.65 -46.25 67.65
CA LEU A 4 40.70 -45.23 67.59
C LEU A 4 40.13 -43.97 66.90
N PRO A 5 40.47 -42.74 67.34
CA PRO A 5 40.13 -41.52 66.62
C PRO A 5 41.22 -41.23 65.57
N CYS A 6 40.83 -41.09 64.31
CA CYS A 6 41.75 -40.73 63.23
C CYS A 6 41.71 -39.20 63.01
N LEU A 7 42.83 -38.54 63.32
CA LEU A 7 43.14 -37.18 62.91
C LEU A 7 43.22 -37.11 61.37
N LEU A 8 42.58 -36.10 60.76
CA LEU A 8 42.90 -35.65 59.41
C LEU A 8 43.63 -34.31 59.52
N LEU A 9 44.92 -34.38 59.23
CA LEU A 9 45.88 -33.29 59.14
C LEU A 9 45.49 -32.39 57.94
N GLY A 10 45.13 -31.14 58.19
CA GLY A 10 44.97 -30.13 57.16
C GLY A 10 46.33 -29.70 56.61
N LEU A 11 46.68 -30.20 55.43
CA LEU A 11 47.84 -29.78 54.66
C LEU A 11 47.53 -28.39 54.05
N VAL A 12 48.03 -27.32 54.67
CA VAL A 12 48.05 -25.99 54.03
C VAL A 12 49.21 -26.00 53.03
N LEU A 13 48.91 -26.21 51.76
CA LEU A 13 49.82 -25.91 50.66
C LEU A 13 49.81 -24.38 50.48
N ALA A 14 50.87 -23.72 50.96
CA ALA A 14 51.21 -22.39 50.50
C ALA A 14 51.56 -22.50 49.01
N ALA A 15 50.73 -21.91 48.16
CA ALA A 15 51.07 -21.72 46.76
C ALA A 15 52.21 -20.69 46.71
N ASP A 16 53.37 -21.13 46.23
CA ASP A 16 54.47 -20.24 45.86
C ASP A 16 53.94 -19.15 44.92
N ALA A 17 54.30 -17.91 45.22
CA ALA A 17 54.13 -16.79 44.33
C ALA A 17 54.87 -17.12 43.02
N THR A 18 54.10 -17.38 41.98
CA THR A 18 54.64 -17.43 40.62
C THR A 18 55.13 -16.02 40.29
N ASP A 19 56.39 -15.91 39.88
CA ASP A 19 57.00 -14.69 39.35
C ASP A 19 56.07 -14.12 38.26
N GLU A 20 55.33 -13.05 38.57
CA GLU A 20 54.59 -12.31 37.55
C GLU A 20 55.62 -11.67 36.60
N PRO A 21 55.48 -11.84 35.27
CA PRO A 21 56.36 -11.18 34.34
C PRO A 21 56.26 -9.67 34.51
N ALA A 22 57.41 -9.02 34.72
CA ALA A 22 57.52 -7.58 34.90
C ALA A 22 56.82 -6.83 33.74
N GLY A 23 55.79 -6.03 34.05
CA GLY A 23 55.14 -5.14 33.08
C GLY A 23 53.61 -5.28 32.92
N LEU A 24 52.94 -6.22 33.61
CA LEU A 24 51.47 -6.35 33.52
C LEU A 24 50.74 -5.55 34.63
N PRO A 25 49.64 -4.82 34.33
CA PRO A 25 48.76 -4.22 35.33
C PRO A 25 48.16 -5.28 36.26
N PRO A 26 48.00 -5.03 37.57
CA PRO A 26 47.48 -6.04 38.51
C PRO A 26 46.07 -6.50 38.12
N ALA A 27 45.80 -7.80 38.31
CA ALA A 27 44.45 -8.35 38.13
C ALA A 27 43.48 -7.74 39.17
N ALA A 28 42.26 -7.43 38.75
CA ALA A 28 41.20 -6.98 39.66
C ALA A 28 40.89 -8.04 40.74
N THR A 29 40.69 -7.61 41.98
CA THR A 29 40.54 -8.50 43.15
C THR A 29 39.11 -8.97 43.41
N ARG A 30 38.15 -8.58 42.57
CA ARG A 30 36.73 -8.94 42.69
C ARG A 30 36.33 -10.03 41.69
N THR A 31 35.25 -10.73 41.96
CA THR A 31 34.61 -11.62 40.99
C THR A 31 34.20 -10.83 39.75
N ILE A 32 34.56 -11.36 38.57
CA ILE A 32 34.29 -10.74 37.29
C ILE A 32 33.03 -11.33 36.65
N ASP A 33 32.12 -10.47 36.25
CA ASP A 33 30.91 -10.82 35.50
C ASP A 33 31.18 -10.59 34.00
N TYR A 34 31.17 -11.67 33.22
CA TYR A 34 31.49 -11.57 31.78
C TYR A 34 30.59 -10.56 31.04
N GLN A 35 29.29 -10.50 31.35
CA GLN A 35 28.35 -9.63 30.65
C GLN A 35 28.54 -8.16 31.00
N LYS A 36 28.86 -7.85 32.27
CA LYS A 36 29.04 -6.47 32.74
C LYS A 36 30.44 -5.94 32.52
N ASP A 37 31.45 -6.78 32.68
CA ASP A 37 32.85 -6.34 32.77
C ASP A 37 33.66 -6.63 31.49
N ILE A 38 33.46 -7.79 30.85
CA ILE A 38 34.33 -8.27 29.76
C ILE A 38 33.72 -8.05 28.39
N ARG A 39 32.44 -8.39 28.20
CA ARG A 39 31.72 -8.22 26.94
C ARG A 39 31.77 -6.78 26.41
N PRO A 40 31.63 -5.71 27.24
CA PRO A 40 31.76 -4.34 26.74
C PRO A 40 33.15 -4.03 26.18
N ILE A 41 34.22 -4.58 26.79
CA ILE A 41 35.60 -4.41 26.32
C ILE A 41 35.77 -5.10 24.95
N PHE A 42 35.36 -6.35 24.82
CA PHE A 42 35.45 -7.06 23.54
C PHE A 42 34.59 -6.43 22.44
N ALA A 43 33.40 -5.92 22.79
CA ALA A 43 32.52 -5.25 21.86
C ALA A 43 33.11 -3.93 21.34
N ALA A 44 33.68 -3.11 22.23
CA ALA A 44 34.26 -1.83 21.88
C ALA A 44 35.57 -1.99 21.10
N SER A 45 36.44 -2.91 21.53
CA SER A 45 37.84 -2.91 21.09
C SER A 45 38.23 -4.09 20.19
N CYS A 46 37.47 -5.19 20.15
CA CYS A 46 37.91 -6.44 19.51
C CYS A 46 37.04 -6.89 18.33
N TYR A 47 35.70 -6.79 18.42
CA TYR A 47 34.78 -7.40 17.45
C TYR A 47 34.84 -6.84 16.03
N ARG A 48 35.42 -5.65 15.84
CA ARG A 48 35.63 -5.09 14.51
C ARG A 48 36.53 -5.98 13.64
N CYS A 49 37.51 -6.65 14.25
CA CYS A 49 38.51 -7.47 13.56
C CYS A 49 38.45 -8.97 13.94
N HIS A 50 37.88 -9.29 15.11
CA HIS A 50 37.76 -10.66 15.65
C HIS A 50 36.30 -11.02 16.01
N GLY A 51 35.35 -10.51 15.22
CA GLY A 51 33.91 -10.71 15.40
C GLY A 51 33.30 -11.64 14.33
N PRO A 52 31.96 -11.70 14.21
CA PRO A 52 31.30 -12.62 13.29
C PRO A 52 31.56 -12.30 11.81
N LYS A 53 31.77 -11.02 11.46
CA LYS A 53 31.99 -10.59 10.07
C LYS A 53 33.45 -10.70 9.61
N ARG A 54 34.40 -10.69 10.55
CA ARG A 54 35.85 -10.68 10.31
C ARG A 54 36.56 -11.37 11.47
N GLN A 55 37.39 -12.36 11.15
CA GLN A 55 38.16 -13.14 12.12
C GLN A 55 39.64 -13.13 11.69
N ARG A 56 40.33 -12.01 11.94
CA ARG A 56 41.76 -11.91 11.60
C ARG A 56 42.56 -12.95 12.39
N GLY A 57 43.50 -13.62 11.72
CA GLY A 57 44.31 -14.69 12.29
C GLY A 57 43.48 -15.88 12.79
N GLY A 58 42.33 -16.16 12.16
CA GLY A 58 41.44 -17.26 12.53
C GLY A 58 40.72 -17.09 13.88
N LEU A 59 40.90 -15.97 14.58
CA LEU A 59 40.39 -15.77 15.94
C LEU A 59 39.01 -15.09 15.96
N GLY A 60 38.04 -15.76 16.57
CA GLY A 60 36.72 -15.20 16.89
C GLY A 60 36.50 -15.02 18.39
N LEU A 61 36.41 -13.77 18.87
CA LEU A 61 36.19 -13.44 20.30
C LEU A 61 34.70 -13.25 20.67
N HIS A 62 33.79 -13.42 19.71
CA HIS A 62 32.36 -13.19 19.88
C HIS A 62 31.60 -14.42 20.41
N GLN A 63 32.23 -15.60 20.44
CA GLN A 63 31.67 -16.84 20.97
C GLN A 63 32.71 -17.57 21.83
N LYS A 64 32.25 -18.22 22.91
CA LYS A 64 33.11 -18.99 23.83
C LYS A 64 33.94 -20.05 23.09
N ALA A 65 33.29 -20.87 22.26
CA ALA A 65 33.93 -21.97 21.56
C ALA A 65 35.05 -21.48 20.63
N SER A 66 34.80 -20.44 19.82
CA SER A 66 35.82 -19.88 18.92
C SER A 66 36.94 -19.17 19.67
N ALA A 67 36.64 -18.49 20.79
CA ALA A 67 37.63 -17.77 21.58
C ALA A 67 38.58 -18.74 22.31
N LEU A 68 38.06 -19.87 22.82
CA LEU A 68 38.84 -20.90 23.49
C LEU A 68 39.57 -21.83 22.52
N ALA A 69 39.04 -22.06 21.31
CA ALA A 69 39.74 -22.79 20.26
C ALA A 69 41.04 -22.07 19.82
N GLY A 70 41.07 -20.74 19.93
CA GLY A 70 42.20 -19.92 19.54
C GLY A 70 42.15 -19.51 18.07
N GLY A 71 43.28 -19.02 17.56
CA GLY A 71 43.45 -18.63 16.16
C GLY A 71 44.52 -19.45 15.46
N ASP A 72 44.96 -19.00 14.28
CA ASP A 72 45.99 -19.65 13.46
C ASP A 72 47.31 -19.83 14.21
N SER A 73 47.57 -18.97 15.20
CA SER A 73 48.76 -19.04 16.06
C SER A 73 48.59 -19.99 17.26
N GLY A 74 47.41 -20.58 17.48
CA GLY A 74 47.08 -21.44 18.62
C GLY A 74 46.20 -20.77 19.69
N PRO A 75 46.12 -21.34 20.90
CA PRO A 75 45.28 -20.83 21.98
C PRO A 75 45.61 -19.39 22.39
N VAL A 76 44.60 -18.54 22.46
CA VAL A 76 44.74 -17.11 22.81
C VAL A 76 44.33 -16.82 24.25
N ILE A 77 43.44 -17.65 24.81
CA ILE A 77 42.97 -17.60 26.20
C ILE A 77 43.35 -18.94 26.86
N VAL A 78 44.10 -18.87 27.95
CA VAL A 78 44.49 -20.02 28.78
C VAL A 78 43.81 -19.84 30.15
N PRO A 79 42.65 -20.50 30.39
CA PRO A 79 41.93 -20.37 31.66
C PRO A 79 42.82 -20.63 32.87
N GLY A 80 42.71 -19.78 33.88
CA GLY A 80 43.51 -19.81 35.11
C GLY A 80 44.92 -19.21 34.99
N ARG A 81 45.36 -18.82 33.79
CA ARG A 81 46.73 -18.32 33.54
C ARG A 81 46.74 -17.10 32.64
N SER A 82 46.37 -15.94 33.19
CA SER A 82 46.30 -14.68 32.44
C SER A 82 47.64 -14.23 31.89
N ALA A 83 48.72 -14.37 32.67
CA ALA A 83 50.07 -13.98 32.25
C ALA A 83 50.62 -14.81 31.07
N GLU A 84 50.18 -16.06 30.93
CA GLU A 84 50.54 -16.96 29.81
C GLU A 84 49.60 -16.80 28.61
N SER A 85 48.44 -16.15 28.79
CA SER A 85 47.45 -15.97 27.74
C SER A 85 47.90 -14.91 26.74
N ARG A 86 48.02 -15.29 25.46
CA ARG A 86 48.44 -14.38 24.39
C ARG A 86 47.52 -13.16 24.25
N LEU A 87 46.23 -13.31 24.57
CA LEU A 87 45.30 -12.18 24.63
C LEU A 87 45.87 -11.04 25.47
N ILE A 88 46.32 -11.35 26.69
CA ILE A 88 46.87 -10.38 27.63
C ILE A 88 48.21 -9.83 27.13
N ARG A 89 49.08 -10.70 26.63
CA ARG A 89 50.39 -10.27 26.10
C ARG A 89 50.24 -9.28 24.95
N TYR A 90 49.28 -9.51 24.05
CA TYR A 90 49.05 -8.65 22.89
C TYR A 90 48.42 -7.32 23.27
N VAL A 91 47.41 -7.31 24.15
CA VAL A 91 46.76 -6.05 24.59
C VAL A 91 47.61 -5.25 25.59
N ALA A 92 48.57 -5.88 26.26
CA ALA A 92 49.54 -5.23 27.13
C ALA A 92 50.85 -4.83 26.41
N GLY A 93 50.97 -5.09 25.10
CA GLY A 93 52.15 -4.72 24.31
C GLY A 93 53.43 -5.50 24.66
N LEU A 94 53.32 -6.70 25.23
CA LEU A 94 54.45 -7.56 25.61
C LEU A 94 54.92 -8.50 24.48
N ASP A 95 54.39 -8.31 23.28
CA ASP A 95 54.78 -8.98 22.04
C ASP A 95 54.91 -7.91 20.95
N GLU A 96 56.15 -7.56 20.62
CA GLU A 96 56.46 -6.44 19.71
C GLU A 96 55.93 -6.66 18.29
N ASP A 97 55.78 -7.92 17.86
CA ASP A 97 55.28 -8.28 16.53
C ASP A 97 53.74 -8.35 16.48
N HIS A 98 53.06 -8.44 17.62
CA HIS A 98 51.63 -8.73 17.71
C HIS A 98 50.86 -7.82 18.68
N VAL A 99 51.18 -6.53 18.72
CA VAL A 99 50.47 -5.54 19.56
C VAL A 99 49.00 -5.36 19.11
N MET A 100 48.09 -5.34 20.08
CA MET A 100 46.65 -5.15 19.85
C MET A 100 46.10 -3.94 20.63
N PRO A 101 45.36 -3.02 19.97
CA PRO A 101 45.06 -2.99 18.54
C PRO A 101 46.30 -2.61 17.71
N PRO A 102 46.39 -3.03 16.42
CA PRO A 102 47.45 -2.59 15.53
C PRO A 102 47.50 -1.07 15.40
N GLU A 103 48.67 -0.52 15.07
CA GLU A 103 48.84 0.92 14.86
C GLU A 103 47.79 1.47 13.87
N GLY A 104 47.10 2.55 14.27
CA GLY A 104 46.01 3.15 13.50
C GLY A 104 44.67 2.39 13.52
N ALA A 105 44.57 1.26 14.21
CA ALA A 105 43.37 0.41 14.27
C ALA A 105 42.60 0.50 15.61
N GLY A 106 42.84 1.51 16.43
CA GLY A 106 42.05 1.80 17.64
C GLY A 106 42.91 2.31 18.80
N GLU A 107 42.26 2.70 19.89
CA GLU A 107 42.94 3.04 21.13
C GLU A 107 43.33 1.77 21.92
N PRO A 108 44.54 1.69 22.49
CA PRO A 108 44.93 0.63 23.40
C PRO A 108 44.01 0.53 24.62
N LEU A 109 43.90 -0.67 25.20
CA LEU A 109 43.17 -0.84 26.45
C LEU A 109 43.90 -0.14 27.60
N ASN A 110 43.15 0.48 28.51
CA ASN A 110 43.72 1.08 29.70
C ASN A 110 44.11 0.00 30.75
N PRO A 111 44.95 0.33 31.74
CA PRO A 111 45.40 -0.63 32.75
C PRO A 111 44.26 -1.32 33.50
N GLU A 112 43.15 -0.62 33.77
CA GLU A 112 41.99 -1.19 34.45
C GLU A 112 41.29 -2.26 33.61
N GLN A 113 41.10 -2.02 32.31
CA GLN A 113 40.51 -2.97 31.37
C GLN A 113 41.38 -4.22 31.21
N ILE A 114 42.70 -4.04 31.14
CA ILE A 114 43.64 -5.16 31.13
C ILE A 114 43.53 -5.93 32.45
N GLY A 115 43.47 -5.25 33.60
CA GLY A 115 43.29 -5.86 34.91
C GLY A 115 41.99 -6.65 35.06
N LEU A 116 40.89 -6.20 34.44
CA LEU A 116 39.63 -6.94 34.38
C LEU A 116 39.76 -8.21 33.52
N LEU A 117 40.38 -8.11 32.33
CA LEU A 117 40.62 -9.26 31.47
C LEU A 117 41.52 -10.30 32.16
N ARG A 118 42.56 -9.85 32.87
CA ARG A 118 43.44 -10.71 33.65
C ARG A 118 42.66 -11.47 34.73
N ALA A 119 41.94 -10.74 35.59
CA ALA A 119 41.14 -11.32 36.66
C ALA A 119 40.11 -12.32 36.14
N TRP A 120 39.46 -12.01 35.01
CA TRP A 120 38.52 -12.92 34.38
C TRP A 120 39.19 -14.22 33.91
N ILE A 121 40.34 -14.14 33.23
CA ILE A 121 41.07 -15.33 32.80
C ILE A 121 41.55 -16.14 34.02
N ASP A 122 42.09 -15.49 35.03
CA ASP A 122 42.60 -16.12 36.26
C ASP A 122 41.48 -16.81 37.07
N GLN A 123 40.26 -16.30 36.99
CA GLN A 123 39.05 -16.93 37.54
C GLN A 123 38.55 -18.13 36.71
N GLY A 124 39.33 -18.59 35.73
CA GLY A 124 38.99 -19.71 34.85
C GLY A 124 38.24 -19.29 33.59
N ALA A 125 38.27 -17.99 33.24
CA ALA A 125 37.53 -17.40 32.13
C ALA A 125 36.04 -17.82 32.13
N PRO A 126 35.29 -17.61 33.24
CA PRO A 126 33.89 -17.99 33.32
C PRO A 126 33.13 -17.23 32.23
N TRP A 127 32.80 -17.98 31.18
CA TRP A 127 32.10 -17.51 30.00
C TRP A 127 30.80 -18.28 29.96
N PRO A 128 29.64 -17.58 29.88
CA PRO A 128 28.35 -18.24 29.73
C PRO A 128 28.44 -19.32 28.66
N GLU A 129 28.26 -20.57 29.07
CA GLU A 129 28.24 -21.71 28.16
C GLU A 129 27.06 -21.49 27.23
N GLU A 130 27.35 -21.38 25.93
CA GLU A 130 26.39 -21.01 24.90
C GLU A 130 25.86 -19.57 25.06
N ALA A 131 26.38 -18.66 24.23
CA ALA A 131 25.63 -17.47 23.80
C ALA A 131 24.49 -17.84 22.82
N VAL A 132 24.02 -19.09 22.88
CA VAL A 132 22.63 -19.43 22.66
C VAL A 132 22.12 -19.60 24.08
N MET A 133 21.41 -18.61 24.62
CA MET A 133 20.70 -18.80 25.88
C MET A 133 19.87 -20.07 25.72
N ALA A 134 20.29 -21.17 26.37
CA ALA A 134 19.52 -22.39 26.40
C ALA A 134 18.12 -22.02 26.93
N ALA A 135 17.07 -22.58 26.32
CA ALA A 135 15.70 -22.39 26.80
C ALA A 135 15.65 -22.68 28.31
N GLY A 136 15.40 -21.65 29.13
CA GLY A 136 15.38 -21.74 30.59
C GLY A 136 16.65 -21.34 31.35
N ALA A 137 17.73 -20.91 30.67
CA ALA A 137 18.86 -20.27 31.35
C ALA A 137 18.40 -18.95 32.01
N GLN A 138 18.48 -18.88 33.34
CA GLN A 138 18.17 -17.65 34.08
C GLN A 138 19.13 -16.55 33.62
N SER A 139 18.58 -15.54 32.94
CA SER A 139 19.33 -14.31 32.65
C SER A 139 19.49 -13.52 33.94
N ASP A 140 20.72 -13.13 34.26
CA ASP A 140 21.02 -12.20 35.37
C ASP A 140 20.57 -10.76 35.07
N HIS A 141 20.09 -10.50 33.85
CA HIS A 141 19.54 -9.21 33.48
C HIS A 141 18.22 -8.96 34.24
N TRP A 142 18.10 -7.77 34.82
CA TRP A 142 17.00 -7.40 35.73
C TRP A 142 15.61 -7.63 35.13
N ALA A 143 15.45 -7.47 33.82
CA ALA A 143 14.17 -7.62 33.12
C ALA A 143 13.63 -9.07 33.11
N PHE A 144 14.49 -10.08 33.27
CA PHE A 144 14.09 -11.49 33.29
C PHE A 144 14.08 -12.09 34.69
N ARG A 145 14.32 -11.26 35.71
CA ARG A 145 14.20 -11.65 37.11
C ARG A 145 12.79 -11.32 37.58
N LYS A 146 12.16 -12.28 38.27
CA LYS A 146 10.85 -12.05 38.90
C LYS A 146 10.94 -10.81 39.80
N PRO A 147 10.12 -9.77 39.57
CA PRO A 147 10.08 -8.62 40.46
C PRO A 147 9.71 -9.06 41.87
N VAL A 148 10.51 -8.64 42.84
CA VAL A 148 10.22 -8.80 44.27
C VAL A 148 9.88 -7.43 44.83
N ARG A 149 8.87 -7.36 45.70
CA ARG A 149 8.48 -6.09 46.31
C ARG A 149 9.63 -5.59 47.19
N PRO A 150 10.27 -4.45 46.87
CA PRO A 150 11.33 -3.91 47.70
C PRO A 150 10.76 -3.37 49.02
N GLU A 151 11.58 -3.34 50.05
CA GLU A 151 11.28 -2.58 51.26
C GLU A 151 11.24 -1.08 50.95
N LEU A 152 10.40 -0.35 51.68
CA LEU A 152 10.29 1.09 51.50
C LEU A 152 11.52 1.79 52.07
N PRO A 153 12.15 2.72 51.33
CA PRO A 153 13.27 3.48 51.84
C PRO A 153 12.89 4.27 53.09
N GLU A 154 13.86 4.42 53.99
CA GLU A 154 13.79 5.38 55.06
C GLU A 154 14.10 6.78 54.53
N VAL A 155 13.24 7.74 54.88
CA VAL A 155 13.31 9.14 54.44
C VAL A 155 13.20 10.04 55.65
N LYS A 156 13.85 11.21 55.59
CA LYS A 156 13.84 12.19 56.68
C LYS A 156 12.49 12.88 56.76
N ASP A 157 11.95 13.36 55.63
CA ASP A 157 10.64 14.00 55.59
C ASP A 157 9.51 13.01 55.27
N ARG A 158 9.09 12.27 56.29
CA ARG A 158 7.96 11.33 56.15
C ARG A 158 6.62 12.02 55.88
N SER A 159 6.51 13.33 56.15
CA SER A 159 5.25 14.07 56.01
C SER A 159 4.96 14.49 54.56
N TRP A 160 6.01 14.62 53.74
CA TRP A 160 5.87 14.91 52.32
C TRP A 160 5.37 13.71 51.50
N ALA A 161 5.79 12.50 51.86
CA ALA A 161 5.42 11.28 51.15
C ALA A 161 3.95 10.93 51.41
N ARG A 162 3.09 11.03 50.37
CA ARG A 162 1.66 10.71 50.42
C ARG A 162 1.39 9.24 50.13
N ASN A 163 2.24 8.61 49.32
CA ASN A 163 2.13 7.20 48.95
C ASN A 163 3.51 6.49 48.97
N PRO A 164 3.56 5.16 48.85
CA PRO A 164 4.82 4.42 48.88
C PRO A 164 5.84 4.77 47.78
N ILE A 165 5.40 5.22 46.61
CA ILE A 165 6.26 5.64 45.49
C ILE A 165 7.04 6.92 45.87
N ASP A 166 6.37 7.85 46.56
CA ASP A 166 6.98 9.12 46.98
C ASP A 166 8.21 8.89 47.87
N ARG A 167 8.25 7.81 48.66
CA ARG A 167 9.42 7.45 49.47
C ARG A 167 10.65 7.11 48.63
N PHE A 168 10.47 6.46 47.49
CA PHE A 168 11.58 6.16 46.58
C PHE A 168 12.11 7.43 45.93
N VAL A 169 11.22 8.33 45.51
CA VAL A 169 11.59 9.63 44.94
C VAL A 169 12.31 10.48 45.97
N LEU A 170 11.74 10.61 47.18
CA LEU A 170 12.32 11.43 48.25
C LEU A 170 13.65 10.89 48.74
N ALA A 171 13.80 9.57 48.91
CA ALA A 171 15.08 8.97 49.28
C ALA A 171 16.18 9.31 48.25
N ARG A 172 15.84 9.32 46.95
CA ARG A 172 16.79 9.72 45.91
C ARG A 172 17.13 11.21 46.00
N LEU A 173 16.14 12.09 46.20
CA LEU A 173 16.35 13.53 46.36
C LEU A 173 17.22 13.84 47.59
N GLU A 174 16.89 13.26 48.75
CA GLU A 174 17.63 13.47 50.00
C GLU A 174 19.09 13.01 49.90
N LYS A 175 19.34 11.89 49.20
CA LYS A 175 20.70 11.38 48.94
C LYS A 175 21.51 12.37 48.10
N GLU A 176 20.88 13.04 47.14
CA GLU A 176 21.51 14.02 46.26
C GLU A 176 21.49 15.46 46.84
N GLY A 177 20.97 15.64 48.06
CA GLY A 177 20.87 16.95 48.71
C GLY A 177 19.81 17.87 48.07
N LEU A 178 18.89 17.32 47.29
CA LEU A 178 17.80 18.05 46.64
C LEU A 178 16.52 18.02 47.48
N LYS A 179 15.65 19.00 47.25
CA LYS A 179 14.32 19.08 47.85
C LYS A 179 13.24 18.97 46.77
N PRO A 180 12.04 18.44 47.10
CA PRO A 180 10.90 18.48 46.19
C PRO A 180 10.59 19.91 45.74
N SER A 181 10.16 20.06 44.48
CA SER A 181 9.64 21.34 43.99
C SER A 181 8.32 21.70 44.66
N PRO A 182 8.02 23.00 44.83
CA PRO A 182 6.71 23.42 45.32
C PRO A 182 5.60 22.97 44.36
N GLU A 183 4.41 22.73 44.91
CA GLU A 183 3.23 22.41 44.13
C GLU A 183 2.88 23.57 43.19
N ALA A 184 2.45 23.24 41.97
CA ALA A 184 2.07 24.24 40.98
C ALA A 184 0.75 24.91 41.37
N ASP A 185 0.51 26.12 40.87
CA ASP A 185 -0.76 26.82 41.08
C ASP A 185 -1.93 26.07 40.41
N ARG A 186 -3.15 26.31 40.90
CA ARG A 186 -4.37 25.62 40.43
C ARG A 186 -4.60 25.75 38.93
N ALA A 187 -4.32 26.92 38.33
CA ALA A 187 -4.50 27.12 36.89
C ALA A 187 -3.51 26.28 36.08
N THR A 188 -2.26 26.19 36.54
CA THR A 188 -1.26 25.31 35.94
C THR A 188 -1.62 23.83 36.09
N LEU A 189 -2.11 23.40 37.26
CA LEU A 189 -2.49 22.01 37.52
C LEU A 189 -3.61 21.53 36.60
N ILE A 190 -4.74 22.26 36.51
CA ILE A 190 -5.85 21.85 35.65
C ILE A 190 -5.46 21.83 34.17
N ARG A 191 -4.62 22.77 33.73
CA ARG A 191 -4.11 22.78 32.36
C ARG A 191 -3.29 21.53 32.05
N ARG A 192 -2.35 21.16 32.93
CA ARG A 192 -1.51 19.96 32.76
C ARG A 192 -2.36 18.69 32.74
N LEU A 193 -3.22 18.52 33.75
CA LEU A 193 -4.09 17.35 33.84
C LEU A 193 -5.01 17.19 32.62
N SER A 194 -5.60 18.27 32.13
CA SER A 194 -6.49 18.19 30.97
C SER A 194 -5.72 17.80 29.70
N LEU A 195 -4.55 18.38 29.47
CA LEU A 195 -3.72 18.03 28.31
C LEU A 195 -3.17 16.60 28.40
N ASP A 196 -2.79 16.15 29.59
CA ASP A 196 -2.23 14.83 29.80
C ASP A 196 -3.30 13.73 29.69
N LEU A 197 -4.43 13.90 30.37
CA LEU A 197 -5.47 12.87 30.46
C LEU A 197 -6.38 12.83 29.24
N ILE A 198 -6.80 13.99 28.73
CA ILE A 198 -7.80 14.08 27.65
C ILE A 198 -7.28 14.76 26.37
N GLY A 199 -6.04 15.27 26.37
CA GLY A 199 -5.44 15.88 25.18
C GLY A 199 -5.99 17.25 24.81
N LEU A 200 -6.89 17.82 25.62
CA LEU A 200 -7.59 19.08 25.35
C LEU A 200 -7.31 20.10 26.45
N PRO A 201 -7.19 21.40 26.13
CA PRO A 201 -7.10 22.43 27.15
C PRO A 201 -8.45 22.57 27.90
N PRO A 202 -8.44 22.90 29.20
CA PRO A 202 -9.67 23.18 29.92
C PRO A 202 -10.31 24.48 29.43
N SER A 203 -11.64 24.57 29.51
CA SER A 203 -12.36 25.82 29.31
C SER A 203 -12.11 26.79 30.47
N ILE A 204 -12.32 28.09 30.23
CA ILE A 204 -12.18 29.12 31.27
C ILE A 204 -13.10 28.84 32.46
N ALA A 205 -14.35 28.41 32.20
CA ALA A 205 -15.30 28.08 33.26
C ALA A 205 -14.83 26.91 34.15
N GLU A 206 -14.16 25.91 33.58
CA GLU A 206 -13.60 24.80 34.36
C GLU A 206 -12.38 25.23 35.18
N VAL A 207 -11.56 26.14 34.64
CA VAL A 207 -10.43 26.74 35.37
C VAL A 207 -10.96 27.53 36.57
N ASP A 208 -11.95 28.41 36.36
CA ASP A 208 -12.54 29.23 37.42
C ASP A 208 -13.19 28.33 38.50
N ALA A 209 -13.92 27.30 38.08
CA ALA A 209 -14.55 26.35 39.00
C ALA A 209 -13.53 25.59 39.85
N PHE A 210 -12.42 25.13 39.26
CA PHE A 210 -11.36 24.44 40.02
C PHE A 210 -10.58 25.39 40.92
N GLN A 211 -10.32 26.62 40.47
CA GLN A 211 -9.66 27.63 41.30
C GLN A 211 -10.47 27.98 42.55
N ALA A 212 -11.80 28.00 42.45
CA ALA A 212 -12.71 28.28 43.56
C ALA A 212 -13.05 27.05 44.43
N ASP A 213 -12.55 25.85 44.07
CA ASP A 213 -12.88 24.61 44.79
C ASP A 213 -11.97 24.40 46.01
N ASP A 214 -12.40 24.85 47.18
CA ASP A 214 -11.62 24.78 48.43
C ASP A 214 -11.75 23.45 49.18
N ARG A 215 -12.37 22.44 48.56
CA ARG A 215 -12.43 21.11 49.17
C ARG A 215 -11.05 20.47 49.24
N PRO A 216 -10.77 19.67 50.30
CA PRO A 216 -9.48 19.01 50.45
C PRO A 216 -9.19 17.95 49.37
N ASP A 217 -10.22 17.45 48.68
CA ASP A 217 -10.16 16.46 47.60
C ASP A 217 -10.41 17.06 46.21
N ALA A 218 -10.33 18.39 46.07
CA ALA A 218 -10.64 19.08 44.80
C ALA A 218 -9.80 18.56 43.62
N TYR A 219 -8.52 18.22 43.86
CA TYR A 219 -7.60 17.69 42.85
C TYR A 219 -8.02 16.29 42.39
N GLU A 220 -8.28 15.38 43.33
CA GLU A 220 -8.69 14.00 43.05
C GLU A 220 -10.00 13.97 42.27
N ARG A 221 -10.96 14.81 42.66
CA ARG A 221 -12.22 14.92 41.92
C ARG A 221 -12.05 15.48 40.51
N LEU A 222 -11.09 16.38 40.29
CA LEU A 222 -10.75 16.84 38.95
C LEU A 222 -10.17 15.69 38.12
N VAL A 223 -9.29 14.89 38.71
CA VAL A 223 -8.73 13.68 38.05
C VAL A 223 -9.85 12.71 37.68
N ASP A 224 -10.73 12.36 38.62
CA ASP A 224 -11.86 11.44 38.37
C ASP A 224 -12.77 11.94 37.24
N ARG A 225 -13.06 13.24 37.23
CA ARG A 225 -13.87 13.87 36.16
C ARG A 225 -13.20 13.76 34.79
N LEU A 226 -11.88 13.94 34.73
CA LEU A 226 -11.11 13.85 33.48
C LEU A 226 -10.98 12.40 33.01
N LEU A 227 -10.77 11.45 33.91
CA LEU A 227 -10.75 10.01 33.60
C LEU A 227 -12.11 9.51 33.10
N ALA A 228 -13.22 10.04 33.65
CA ALA A 228 -14.57 9.73 33.20
C ALA A 228 -14.98 10.41 31.87
N SER A 229 -14.13 11.29 31.32
CA SER A 229 -14.40 11.97 30.06
C SER A 229 -14.27 10.99 28.88
N PRO A 230 -15.17 11.02 27.87
CA PRO A 230 -15.01 10.17 26.68
C PRO A 230 -13.70 10.45 25.92
N HIS A 231 -13.15 11.65 26.06
CA HIS A 231 -11.87 12.06 25.47
C HIS A 231 -10.64 11.36 26.09
N PHE A 232 -10.78 10.74 27.27
CA PHE A 232 -9.69 9.97 27.88
C PHE A 232 -9.30 8.79 27.00
N GLY A 233 -10.27 7.97 26.61
CA GLY A 233 -10.07 6.83 25.71
C GLY A 233 -9.63 7.24 24.31
N GLU A 234 -10.06 8.40 23.81
CA GLU A 234 -9.59 8.94 22.52
C GLU A 234 -8.10 9.32 22.60
N ARG A 235 -7.70 9.99 23.68
CA ARG A 235 -6.30 10.42 23.92
C ARG A 235 -5.37 9.22 24.07
N TRP A 236 -5.72 8.29 24.95
CA TRP A 236 -4.88 7.12 25.25
C TRP A 236 -4.97 6.05 24.17
N GLY A 237 -6.12 5.92 23.52
CA GLY A 237 -6.35 5.01 22.41
C GLY A 237 -5.36 5.25 21.27
N ARG A 238 -5.03 6.51 20.96
CA ARG A 238 -4.03 6.85 19.93
C ARG A 238 -2.69 6.14 20.15
N HIS A 239 -2.20 6.09 21.40
CA HIS A 239 -0.93 5.44 21.72
C HIS A 239 -1.00 3.92 21.54
N TRP A 240 -2.13 3.32 21.92
CA TRP A 240 -2.36 1.89 21.71
C TRP A 240 -2.51 1.55 20.22
N LEU A 241 -3.21 2.38 19.47
CA LEU A 241 -3.46 2.19 18.05
C LEU A 241 -2.16 2.28 17.23
N ASP A 242 -1.23 3.15 17.61
CA ASP A 242 0.13 3.20 17.05
C ASP A 242 0.84 1.85 17.27
N ALA A 243 0.79 1.31 18.50
CA ALA A 243 1.39 0.01 18.84
C ALA A 243 0.70 -1.17 18.12
N ALA A 244 -0.61 -1.06 17.90
CA ALA A 244 -1.42 -2.03 17.18
C ALA A 244 -1.31 -1.92 15.66
N ARG A 245 -0.53 -0.97 15.14
CA ARG A 245 -0.34 -0.71 13.70
C ARG A 245 -1.65 -0.39 12.98
N TYR A 246 -2.56 0.26 13.70
CA TYR A 246 -3.76 0.80 13.10
C TYR A 246 -3.37 1.87 12.08
N ALA A 247 -3.94 1.78 10.89
CA ALA A 247 -3.81 2.73 9.81
C ALA A 247 -5.14 2.80 9.05
N ASP A 248 -5.39 3.93 8.39
CA ASP A 248 -6.54 4.09 7.50
C ASP A 248 -6.24 3.61 6.06
N THR A 249 -5.05 3.03 5.84
CA THR A 249 -4.61 2.45 4.56
C THR A 249 -3.96 1.06 4.76
N ASN A 250 -3.77 0.33 3.66
CA ASN A 250 -3.21 -1.03 3.64
C ASN A 250 -1.73 -1.10 4.00
N GLY A 251 -1.00 0.02 3.94
CA GLY A 251 0.40 0.15 4.34
C GLY A 251 1.40 -0.52 3.39
N TYR A 252 0.96 -0.93 2.19
CA TYR A 252 1.77 -1.73 1.26
C TYR A 252 1.57 -1.29 -0.19
N GLU A 253 2.64 -1.25 -1.00
CA GLU A 253 2.68 -0.92 -2.45
C GLU A 253 1.62 0.09 -2.95
N LYS A 254 0.38 -0.36 -3.28
CA LYS A 254 -0.75 0.51 -3.71
C LYS A 254 -1.29 1.43 -2.63
N ASP A 255 -1.04 1.07 -1.37
CA ASP A 255 -1.47 1.73 -0.14
C ASP A 255 -2.92 2.23 -0.18
N ARG A 256 -3.84 1.34 -0.58
CA ARG A 256 -5.26 1.69 -0.69
C ARG A 256 -5.87 1.96 0.68
N ALA A 257 -6.95 2.74 0.70
CA ALA A 257 -7.73 2.96 1.91
C ALA A 257 -8.27 1.64 2.47
N ARG A 258 -8.19 1.46 3.80
CA ARG A 258 -8.74 0.31 4.52
C ARG A 258 -9.76 0.78 5.55
N SER A 259 -10.80 -0.02 5.77
CA SER A 259 -11.82 0.28 6.79
C SER A 259 -11.75 -0.72 7.93
N ILE A 260 -11.09 -0.33 9.02
CA ILE A 260 -11.02 -1.11 10.27
C ILE A 260 -11.39 -0.26 11.50
N TRP A 261 -12.13 0.83 11.29
CA TRP A 261 -12.60 1.73 12.37
C TRP A 261 -13.31 1.03 13.55
N PRO A 262 -14.00 -0.12 13.40
CA PRO A 262 -14.60 -0.78 14.56
C PRO A 262 -13.56 -1.19 15.61
N TYR A 263 -12.35 -1.57 15.19
CA TYR A 263 -11.25 -1.89 16.10
C TYR A 263 -10.79 -0.64 16.87
N ARG A 264 -10.62 0.50 16.17
CA ARG A 264 -10.30 1.79 16.80
C ARG A 264 -11.32 2.15 17.88
N ASP A 265 -12.59 2.07 17.53
CA ASP A 265 -13.67 2.43 18.44
C ASP A 265 -13.77 1.44 19.61
N TRP A 266 -13.49 0.15 19.38
CA TRP A 266 -13.41 -0.84 20.44
C TRP A 266 -12.29 -0.49 21.43
N VAL A 267 -11.09 -0.13 20.97
CA VAL A 267 -9.97 0.29 21.85
C VAL A 267 -10.36 1.51 22.70
N ILE A 268 -10.96 2.53 22.08
CA ILE A 268 -11.41 3.74 22.77
C ILE A 268 -12.45 3.39 23.85
N ARG A 269 -13.44 2.55 23.51
CA ARG A 269 -14.46 2.10 24.46
C ARG A 269 -13.86 1.29 25.61
N ALA A 270 -12.92 0.38 25.32
CA ALA A 270 -12.29 -0.46 26.33
C ALA A 270 -11.50 0.38 27.35
N LEU A 271 -10.78 1.40 26.88
CA LEU A 271 -10.06 2.34 27.76
C LEU A 271 -11.01 3.18 28.61
N ASN A 272 -12.08 3.72 28.00
CA ASN A 272 -13.09 4.50 28.74
C ASN A 272 -13.87 3.67 29.76
N ALA A 273 -14.02 2.36 29.53
CA ALA A 273 -14.67 1.43 30.44
C ALA A 273 -13.75 0.93 31.56
N ASP A 274 -12.49 1.39 31.61
CA ASP A 274 -11.45 0.89 32.51
C ASP A 274 -11.34 -0.64 32.47
N MET A 275 -11.32 -1.20 31.25
CA MET A 275 -11.27 -2.64 31.06
C MET A 275 -10.00 -3.22 31.72
N PRO A 276 -10.12 -4.25 32.57
CA PRO A 276 -8.97 -4.93 33.15
C PRO A 276 -7.97 -5.39 32.07
N PHE A 277 -6.68 -5.14 32.30
CA PHE A 277 -5.65 -5.37 31.29
C PHE A 277 -5.51 -6.84 30.86
N ASP A 278 -5.80 -7.79 31.76
CA ASP A 278 -5.87 -9.21 31.46
C ASP A 278 -6.98 -9.51 30.44
N ARG A 279 -8.16 -8.91 30.63
CA ARG A 279 -9.28 -9.04 29.70
C ARG A 279 -8.99 -8.36 28.37
N PHE A 280 -8.47 -7.14 28.40
CA PHE A 280 -8.05 -6.38 27.22
C PHE A 280 -7.00 -7.14 26.38
N THR A 281 -6.12 -7.87 27.06
CA THR A 281 -5.13 -8.76 26.42
C THR A 281 -5.78 -9.98 25.79
N ILE A 282 -6.62 -10.69 26.53
CA ILE A 282 -7.28 -11.92 26.03
C ILE A 282 -8.15 -11.61 24.82
N GLU A 283 -8.95 -10.54 24.86
CA GLU A 283 -9.84 -10.19 23.75
C GLU A 283 -9.07 -9.81 22.48
N GLN A 284 -7.90 -9.17 22.58
CA GLN A 284 -7.12 -8.79 21.39
C GLN A 284 -6.25 -9.92 20.82
N ILE A 285 -5.76 -10.83 21.66
CA ILE A 285 -4.93 -11.95 21.20
C ILE A 285 -5.79 -13.10 20.67
N ALA A 286 -6.93 -13.37 21.31
CA ALA A 286 -7.73 -14.57 21.04
C ALA A 286 -9.23 -14.38 21.30
N GLY A 287 -9.77 -13.17 21.13
CA GLY A 287 -11.17 -12.84 21.45
C GLY A 287 -12.19 -13.64 20.63
N ASP A 288 -11.90 -13.88 19.36
CA ASP A 288 -12.63 -14.73 18.42
C ASP A 288 -12.60 -16.23 18.79
N MET A 289 -11.59 -16.68 19.52
CA MET A 289 -11.46 -18.06 20.02
C MET A 289 -12.21 -18.29 21.34
N LEU A 290 -12.80 -17.25 21.94
CA LEU A 290 -13.57 -17.41 23.18
C LEU A 290 -14.88 -18.17 22.91
N PRO A 291 -15.32 -19.05 23.82
CA PRO A 291 -16.60 -19.73 23.68
C PRO A 291 -17.76 -18.73 23.54
N GLY A 292 -18.50 -18.81 22.44
CA GLY A 292 -19.60 -17.88 22.17
C GLY A 292 -19.15 -16.42 21.96
N ALA A 293 -17.96 -16.21 21.37
CA ALA A 293 -17.39 -14.89 21.14
C ALA A 293 -18.41 -13.90 20.56
N SER A 294 -18.63 -12.80 21.29
CA SER A 294 -19.43 -11.66 20.88
C SER A 294 -18.79 -10.91 19.71
N THR A 295 -19.56 -10.04 19.06
CA THR A 295 -19.04 -9.19 17.98
C THR A 295 -17.89 -8.31 18.45
N ASP A 296 -17.97 -7.71 19.64
CA ASP A 296 -16.89 -6.88 20.19
C ASP A 296 -15.60 -7.68 20.40
N GLN A 297 -15.69 -8.92 20.91
CA GLN A 297 -14.50 -9.77 21.09
C GLN A 297 -13.86 -10.18 19.75
N LYS A 298 -14.67 -10.40 18.71
CA LYS A 298 -14.16 -10.66 17.35
C LYS A 298 -13.52 -9.42 16.75
N ILE A 299 -14.10 -8.24 16.98
CA ILE A 299 -13.52 -6.96 16.58
C ILE A 299 -12.17 -6.73 17.28
N ALA A 300 -12.07 -7.07 18.57
CA ALA A 300 -10.86 -6.93 19.37
C ALA A 300 -9.67 -7.73 18.79
N THR A 301 -9.90 -8.96 18.30
CA THR A 301 -8.87 -9.75 17.58
C THR A 301 -8.33 -9.02 16.33
N GLY A 302 -8.98 -7.95 15.89
CA GLY A 302 -8.49 -7.03 14.85
C GLY A 302 -7.07 -6.51 15.06
N PHE A 303 -6.52 -6.56 16.29
CA PHE A 303 -5.10 -6.34 16.56
C PHE A 303 -4.18 -7.16 15.62
N HIS A 304 -4.51 -8.43 15.39
CA HIS A 304 -3.75 -9.31 14.49
C HIS A 304 -4.11 -9.14 13.01
N ARG A 305 -5.16 -8.37 12.68
CA ARG A 305 -5.56 -8.03 11.29
C ARG A 305 -4.94 -6.72 10.80
N ASN A 306 -4.28 -5.95 11.67
CA ASN A 306 -3.60 -4.72 11.29
C ASN A 306 -2.26 -4.94 10.54
N THR A 307 -1.95 -6.18 10.14
CA THR A 307 -0.84 -6.46 9.22
C THR A 307 -1.02 -5.67 7.92
N MET A 308 0.09 -5.35 7.26
CA MET A 308 0.03 -4.74 5.93
C MET A 308 -0.72 -5.67 4.96
N ILE A 309 -1.50 -5.11 4.02
CA ILE A 309 -2.33 -5.88 3.06
C ILE A 309 -1.78 -5.70 1.65
N ASN A 310 -1.46 -6.80 0.97
CA ASN A 310 -1.02 -6.79 -0.42
C ASN A 310 -2.18 -7.09 -1.38
N GLU A 311 -2.44 -6.18 -2.32
CA GLU A 311 -3.48 -6.28 -3.35
C GLU A 311 -2.89 -6.22 -4.76
N GLU A 312 -1.61 -6.53 -4.92
CA GLU A 312 -0.95 -6.63 -6.22
C GLU A 312 -1.51 -7.81 -7.04
N GLY A 313 -1.53 -7.66 -8.37
CA GLY A 313 -1.89 -8.77 -9.25
C GLY A 313 -0.70 -9.71 -9.42
N GLY A 314 -0.89 -11.01 -9.19
CA GLY A 314 0.19 -12.00 -9.31
C GLY A 314 0.96 -12.27 -8.02
N ILE A 315 0.42 -11.88 -6.86
CA ILE A 315 1.00 -12.21 -5.55
C ILE A 315 1.10 -13.73 -5.35
N ASP A 316 2.20 -14.17 -4.73
CA ASP A 316 2.26 -15.50 -4.11
C ASP A 316 1.52 -15.43 -2.77
N VAL A 317 0.39 -16.13 -2.70
CA VAL A 317 -0.50 -16.13 -1.53
C VAL A 317 0.19 -16.66 -0.29
N GLU A 318 1.04 -17.69 -0.43
CA GLU A 318 1.74 -18.28 0.72
C GLU A 318 2.90 -17.40 1.21
N GLU A 319 3.63 -16.75 0.29
CA GLU A 319 4.64 -15.77 0.69
C GLU A 319 4.02 -14.64 1.52
N PHE A 320 2.91 -14.08 1.06
CA PHE A 320 2.24 -12.98 1.74
C PHE A 320 1.60 -13.42 3.08
N ARG A 321 1.02 -14.62 3.14
CA ARG A 321 0.55 -15.23 4.40
C ARG A 321 1.69 -15.38 5.40
N TYR A 322 2.84 -15.87 4.95
CA TYR A 322 4.03 -16.02 5.81
C TYR A 322 4.51 -14.66 6.34
N ALA A 323 4.61 -13.65 5.49
CA ALA A 323 5.01 -12.29 5.88
C ALA A 323 4.07 -11.71 6.96
N SER A 324 2.76 -11.93 6.82
CA SER A 324 1.77 -11.49 7.80
C SER A 324 1.95 -12.18 9.16
N ILE A 325 2.29 -13.47 9.19
CA ILE A 325 2.55 -14.19 10.45
C ILE A 325 3.84 -13.70 11.11
N VAL A 326 4.91 -13.48 10.34
CA VAL A 326 6.17 -12.91 10.85
C VAL A 326 5.91 -11.57 11.54
N ASP A 327 5.12 -10.72 10.90
CA ASP A 327 4.77 -9.41 11.43
C ASP A 327 3.86 -9.50 12.68
N ARG A 328 2.92 -10.45 12.75
CA ARG A 328 2.15 -10.75 13.98
C ARG A 328 3.06 -11.13 15.13
N VAL A 329 4.02 -12.02 14.90
CA VAL A 329 4.98 -12.46 15.92
C VAL A 329 5.81 -11.29 16.42
N ALA A 330 6.38 -10.49 15.51
CA ALA A 330 7.19 -9.34 15.85
C ALA A 330 6.41 -8.30 16.66
N THR A 331 5.17 -8.01 16.24
CA THR A 331 4.32 -7.01 16.91
C THR A 331 3.90 -7.49 18.30
N THR A 332 3.42 -8.73 18.42
CA THR A 332 2.99 -9.27 19.71
C THR A 332 4.13 -9.31 20.71
N GLY A 333 5.31 -9.75 20.26
CA GLY A 333 6.52 -9.76 21.07
C GLY A 333 6.92 -8.37 21.55
N THR A 334 6.86 -7.39 20.65
CA THR A 334 7.24 -6.01 20.99
C THR A 334 6.24 -5.38 21.96
N VAL A 335 4.93 -5.53 21.71
CA VAL A 335 3.88 -4.80 22.44
C VAL A 335 3.53 -5.45 23.78
N TRP A 336 3.47 -6.78 23.87
CA TRP A 336 3.10 -7.46 25.13
C TRP A 336 4.31 -7.87 25.96
N LEU A 337 5.38 -8.31 25.31
CA LEU A 337 6.56 -8.84 26.03
C LEU A 337 7.67 -7.78 26.19
N GLY A 338 7.62 -6.70 25.41
CA GLY A 338 8.72 -5.73 25.37
C GLY A 338 10.01 -6.32 24.78
N LEU A 339 9.90 -7.37 23.95
CA LEU A 339 11.03 -8.11 23.40
C LEU A 339 11.06 -8.00 21.88
N THR A 340 12.27 -7.87 21.31
CA THR A 340 12.47 -7.80 19.85
C THR A 340 12.50 -9.19 19.22
N LEU A 341 11.41 -9.94 19.42
CA LEU A 341 11.24 -11.32 18.93
C LEU A 341 11.51 -11.48 17.43
N GLY A 342 11.22 -10.46 16.62
CA GLY A 342 11.45 -10.49 15.16
C GLY A 342 12.91 -10.76 14.77
N CYS A 343 13.90 -10.35 15.58
CA CYS A 343 15.30 -10.67 15.29
C CYS A 343 15.61 -12.17 15.40
N ALA A 344 14.79 -12.93 16.15
CA ALA A 344 14.97 -14.35 16.32
C ALA A 344 14.52 -15.20 15.11
N GLN A 345 13.93 -14.57 14.08
CA GLN A 345 13.45 -15.22 12.87
C GLN A 345 14.56 -15.99 12.12
N CYS A 346 15.72 -15.35 11.92
CA CYS A 346 16.81 -15.90 11.11
C CYS A 346 17.90 -16.60 11.94
N HIS A 347 18.02 -16.25 13.22
CA HIS A 347 19.02 -16.79 14.16
C HIS A 347 18.54 -16.60 15.60
N SER A 348 19.08 -17.30 16.59
CA SER A 348 18.76 -17.02 18.01
C SER A 348 19.05 -15.55 18.37
N HIS A 349 18.22 -14.95 19.22
CA HIS A 349 18.31 -13.52 19.52
C HIS A 349 19.67 -13.16 20.14
N LYS A 350 20.24 -12.02 19.72
CA LYS A 350 21.62 -11.64 20.09
C LYS A 350 21.77 -11.11 21.52
N TYR A 351 20.68 -10.60 22.09
CA TYR A 351 20.66 -9.90 23.38
C TYR A 351 19.67 -10.48 24.38
N ASP A 352 18.60 -11.08 23.88
CA ASP A 352 17.48 -11.58 24.69
C ASP A 352 17.57 -13.10 24.72
N PRO A 353 17.10 -13.74 25.80
CA PRO A 353 17.19 -15.19 25.96
C PRO A 353 16.11 -15.92 25.18
N ILE A 354 16.11 -15.73 23.86
CA ILE A 354 15.15 -16.33 22.95
C ILE A 354 15.92 -17.05 21.85
N THR A 355 15.75 -18.35 21.76
CA THR A 355 16.28 -19.18 20.68
C THR A 355 15.44 -19.04 19.41
N GLN A 356 16.04 -19.30 18.25
CA GLN A 356 15.29 -19.38 17.00
C GLN A 356 14.18 -20.47 17.07
N ARG A 357 14.43 -21.56 17.80
CA ARG A 357 13.42 -22.61 18.01
C ARG A 357 12.19 -22.06 18.73
N GLU A 358 12.38 -21.32 19.81
CA GLU A 358 11.29 -20.69 20.56
C GLU A 358 10.55 -19.65 19.72
N TYR A 359 11.25 -18.92 18.86
CA TYR A 359 10.61 -18.04 17.87
C TYR A 359 9.62 -18.82 16.99
N TYR A 360 10.03 -19.95 16.41
CA TYR A 360 9.12 -20.75 15.56
C TYR A 360 8.04 -21.50 16.35
N GLN A 361 8.26 -21.80 17.63
CA GLN A 361 7.20 -22.29 18.53
C GLN A 361 6.16 -21.20 18.80
N PHE A 362 6.60 -19.95 19.00
CA PHE A 362 5.71 -18.82 19.16
C PHE A 362 4.96 -18.50 17.86
N PHE A 363 5.66 -18.55 16.72
CA PHE A 363 5.09 -18.45 15.38
C PHE A 363 3.95 -19.45 15.13
N ALA A 364 4.09 -20.67 15.65
CA ALA A 364 3.07 -21.71 15.47
C ALA A 364 1.69 -21.32 16.04
N PHE A 365 1.62 -20.49 17.09
CA PHE A 365 0.34 -20.00 17.62
C PHE A 365 -0.42 -19.11 16.65
N PHE A 366 0.29 -18.37 15.79
CA PHE A 366 -0.31 -17.45 14.81
C PHE A 366 -0.40 -18.05 13.41
N ASN A 367 0.24 -19.19 13.18
CA ASN A 367 0.22 -19.95 11.92
C ASN A 367 -0.99 -20.89 11.82
N ASN A 368 -2.15 -20.47 12.32
CA ASN A 368 -3.41 -21.19 12.23
C ASN A 368 -4.62 -20.25 12.02
N ALA A 369 -4.36 -19.00 11.65
CA ALA A 369 -5.39 -17.98 11.54
C ALA A 369 -6.04 -17.99 10.14
N ASP A 370 -7.37 -17.99 10.12
CA ASP A 370 -8.16 -17.62 8.96
C ASP A 370 -8.53 -16.13 9.06
N GLU A 371 -8.58 -15.43 7.93
CA GLU A 371 -8.88 -13.99 7.87
C GLU A 371 -10.17 -13.72 7.08
N PRO A 372 -11.34 -14.14 7.59
CA PRO A 372 -12.59 -13.91 6.89
C PRO A 372 -13.01 -12.44 6.93
N ASP A 373 -13.77 -12.04 5.93
CA ASP A 373 -14.53 -10.80 5.98
C ASP A 373 -15.74 -10.97 6.89
N LEU A 374 -15.79 -10.16 7.96
CA LEU A 374 -16.88 -10.16 8.92
C LEU A 374 -17.79 -8.98 8.63
N VAL A 375 -19.09 -9.27 8.46
CA VAL A 375 -20.10 -8.22 8.40
C VAL A 375 -20.26 -7.66 9.82
N VAL A 376 -19.84 -6.41 9.99
CA VAL A 376 -20.11 -5.66 11.23
C VAL A 376 -21.53 -5.11 11.13
N PRO A 377 -22.46 -5.51 12.01
CA PRO A 377 -23.83 -5.01 11.97
C PRO A 377 -23.85 -3.52 12.30
N ASP A 378 -24.26 -2.71 11.35
CA ASP A 378 -24.55 -1.29 11.54
C ASP A 378 -26.04 -1.08 11.28
N PRO A 379 -26.83 -0.58 12.24
CA PRO A 379 -28.28 -0.42 12.08
C PRO A 379 -28.68 0.48 10.90
N ALA A 380 -27.89 1.52 10.61
CA ALA A 380 -28.15 2.43 9.50
C ALA A 380 -27.84 1.77 8.16
N ILE A 381 -26.74 1.03 8.06
CA ILE A 381 -26.41 0.23 6.87
C ILE A 381 -27.43 -0.88 6.67
N ALA A 382 -27.87 -1.56 7.74
CA ALA A 382 -28.89 -2.59 7.69
C ALA A 382 -30.23 -2.04 7.21
N ALA A 383 -30.66 -0.90 7.74
CA ALA A 383 -31.87 -0.21 7.30
C ALA A 383 -31.79 0.20 5.82
N ARG A 384 -30.64 0.74 5.40
CA ARG A 384 -30.40 1.10 3.98
C ARG A 384 -30.42 -0.12 3.08
N ARG A 385 -29.77 -1.22 3.49
CA ARG A 385 -29.76 -2.48 2.75
C ARG A 385 -31.17 -3.02 2.60
N ALA A 386 -31.96 -3.08 3.68
CA ALA A 386 -33.35 -3.51 3.63
C ALA A 386 -34.19 -2.65 2.69
N ALA A 387 -33.97 -1.33 2.67
CA ALA A 387 -34.64 -0.43 1.74
C ALA A 387 -34.26 -0.70 0.26
N VAL A 388 -32.98 -0.95 -0.02
CA VAL A 388 -32.49 -1.30 -1.35
C VAL A 388 -33.03 -2.66 -1.80
N GLU A 389 -33.01 -3.66 -0.92
CA GLU A 389 -33.57 -4.99 -1.21
C GLU A 389 -35.07 -4.92 -1.49
N ALA A 390 -35.82 -4.08 -0.75
CA ALA A 390 -37.23 -3.82 -1.04
C ALA A 390 -37.44 -3.14 -2.41
N GLN A 391 -36.56 -2.22 -2.80
CA GLN A 391 -36.60 -1.61 -4.14
C GLN A 391 -36.28 -2.62 -5.23
N ILE A 392 -35.27 -3.48 -5.03
CA ILE A 392 -34.93 -4.55 -5.96
C ILE A 392 -36.13 -5.48 -6.14
N ALA A 393 -36.71 -5.97 -5.06
CA ALA A 393 -37.89 -6.84 -5.12
C ALA A 393 -39.07 -6.17 -5.83
N ALA A 394 -39.29 -4.87 -5.60
CA ALA A 394 -40.34 -4.12 -6.30
C ALA A 394 -40.06 -3.96 -7.80
N LEU A 395 -38.79 -3.78 -8.19
CA LEU A 395 -38.37 -3.70 -9.59
C LEU A 395 -38.43 -5.08 -10.26
N GLU A 396 -38.05 -6.15 -9.58
CA GLU A 396 -38.17 -7.53 -10.06
C GLU A 396 -39.62 -7.93 -10.27
N ALA A 397 -40.52 -7.56 -9.36
CA ALA A 397 -41.96 -7.77 -9.53
C ALA A 397 -42.50 -7.03 -10.77
N LYS A 398 -42.05 -5.80 -11.00
CA LYS A 398 -42.41 -5.03 -12.21
C LYS A 398 -41.75 -5.56 -13.48
N ARG A 399 -40.57 -6.20 -13.37
CA ARG A 399 -39.88 -6.81 -14.50
C ARG A 399 -40.74 -7.91 -15.12
N GLU A 400 -41.43 -8.71 -14.31
CA GLU A 400 -42.34 -9.75 -14.82
C GLU A 400 -43.57 -9.15 -15.53
N GLU A 401 -44.02 -7.97 -15.13
CA GLU A 401 -45.12 -7.25 -15.79
C GLU A 401 -44.67 -6.55 -17.08
N GLN A 402 -43.46 -5.98 -17.10
CA GLN A 402 -42.89 -5.27 -18.25
C GLN A 402 -42.23 -6.20 -19.27
N PHE A 403 -41.72 -7.35 -18.83
CA PHE A 403 -41.05 -8.37 -19.62
C PHE A 403 -41.57 -9.76 -19.20
N PRO A 404 -42.85 -10.07 -19.49
CA PRO A 404 -43.46 -11.33 -19.09
C PRO A 404 -42.65 -12.51 -19.62
N THR A 405 -42.06 -13.28 -18.71
CA THR A 405 -41.48 -14.59 -19.03
C THR A 405 -42.62 -15.60 -19.01
N GLY A 406 -43.53 -15.49 -19.99
CA GLY A 406 -44.55 -16.50 -20.21
C GLY A 406 -43.89 -17.89 -20.21
N GLU A 407 -44.46 -18.83 -19.47
CA GLU A 407 -44.00 -20.21 -19.44
C GLU A 407 -43.79 -20.68 -20.89
N ALA A 408 -42.54 -21.04 -21.22
CA ALA A 408 -42.06 -21.52 -22.51
C ALA A 408 -41.81 -20.49 -23.64
N VAL A 409 -41.08 -19.41 -23.37
CA VAL A 409 -40.24 -18.81 -24.44
C VAL A 409 -38.85 -19.45 -24.34
N PRO A 410 -38.37 -20.22 -25.34
CA PRO A 410 -36.99 -20.72 -25.34
C PRO A 410 -36.05 -19.53 -25.18
N PHE A 411 -34.97 -19.70 -24.40
CA PHE A 411 -33.96 -18.66 -24.22
C PHE A 411 -33.50 -18.14 -25.59
N VAL A 412 -33.94 -16.93 -25.95
CA VAL A 412 -33.48 -16.21 -27.14
C VAL A 412 -32.30 -15.34 -26.70
N PRO A 413 -31.09 -15.54 -27.24
CA PRO A 413 -29.93 -14.72 -26.91
C PRO A 413 -30.25 -13.21 -27.05
N VAL A 414 -29.68 -12.39 -26.16
CA VAL A 414 -29.91 -10.93 -26.11
C VAL A 414 -29.65 -10.26 -27.46
N GLU A 415 -28.68 -10.75 -28.21
CA GLU A 415 -28.34 -10.24 -29.54
C GLU A 415 -29.47 -10.44 -30.56
N GLU A 416 -30.16 -11.57 -30.49
CA GLU A 416 -31.27 -11.91 -31.38
C GLU A 416 -32.52 -11.07 -31.05
N GLN A 417 -32.75 -10.77 -29.76
CA GLN A 417 -33.80 -9.83 -29.34
C GLN A 417 -33.54 -8.41 -29.85
N ARG A 418 -32.28 -7.95 -29.77
CA ARG A 418 -31.87 -6.63 -30.29
C ARG A 418 -32.03 -6.54 -31.79
N LEU A 419 -31.64 -7.58 -32.53
CA LEU A 419 -31.79 -7.65 -33.98
C LEU A 419 -33.27 -7.65 -34.38
N ALA A 420 -34.12 -8.40 -33.68
CA ALA A 420 -35.55 -8.42 -33.93
C ALA A 420 -36.19 -7.04 -33.69
N HIS A 421 -35.83 -6.37 -32.60
CA HIS A 421 -36.32 -5.02 -32.31
C HIS A 421 -35.84 -4.00 -33.36
N LEU A 422 -34.57 -4.06 -33.76
CA LEU A 422 -34.03 -3.21 -34.82
C LEU A 422 -34.75 -3.44 -36.16
N ALA A 423 -35.01 -4.70 -36.51
CA ALA A 423 -35.73 -5.05 -37.74
C ALA A 423 -37.16 -4.50 -37.73
N GLU A 424 -37.86 -4.56 -36.59
CA GLU A 424 -39.19 -3.98 -36.43
C GLU A 424 -39.18 -2.45 -36.59
N GLN A 425 -38.24 -1.77 -35.94
CA GLN A 425 -38.06 -0.32 -36.06
C GLN A 425 -37.73 0.09 -37.50
N MET A 426 -36.87 -0.67 -38.18
CA MET A 426 -36.48 -0.41 -39.56
C MET A 426 -37.67 -0.59 -40.52
N ALA A 427 -38.46 -1.65 -40.34
CA ALA A 427 -39.68 -1.87 -41.14
C ALA A 427 -40.74 -0.77 -40.89
N ALA A 428 -40.86 -0.26 -39.67
CA ALA A 428 -41.76 0.85 -39.36
C ALA A 428 -41.30 2.15 -40.04
N TRP A 429 -39.99 2.43 -40.00
CA TRP A 429 -39.39 3.57 -40.70
C TRP A 429 -39.56 3.47 -42.22
N GLU A 430 -39.29 2.33 -42.83
CA GLU A 430 -39.47 2.10 -44.28
C GLU A 430 -40.91 2.36 -44.74
N ARG A 431 -41.91 1.91 -43.97
CA ARG A 431 -43.34 2.18 -44.26
C ARG A 431 -43.70 3.66 -44.18
N SER A 432 -42.92 4.45 -43.43
CA SER A 432 -43.13 5.90 -43.30
C SER A 432 -42.58 6.70 -44.49
N LEU A 433 -41.71 6.08 -45.32
CA LEU A 433 -41.12 6.73 -46.48
C LEU A 433 -42.15 6.85 -47.61
N LYS A 434 -42.25 8.04 -48.21
CA LYS A 434 -43.06 8.28 -49.42
C LYS A 434 -42.19 8.05 -50.65
N PRO A 435 -42.58 7.19 -51.60
CA PRO A 435 -41.79 6.98 -52.82
C PRO A 435 -41.71 8.26 -53.65
N VAL A 436 -40.48 8.71 -53.95
CA VAL A 436 -40.21 9.84 -54.84
C VAL A 436 -40.19 9.34 -56.28
N ARG A 437 -40.88 10.03 -57.19
CA ARG A 437 -40.91 9.69 -58.63
C ARG A 437 -39.87 10.52 -59.39
N TRP A 438 -38.78 9.90 -59.81
CA TRP A 438 -37.78 10.51 -60.68
C TRP A 438 -38.23 10.51 -62.15
N THR A 439 -37.99 11.62 -62.85
CA THR A 439 -38.31 11.77 -64.28
C THR A 439 -37.03 12.12 -65.07
N PRO A 440 -36.53 11.23 -65.95
CA PRO A 440 -35.35 11.51 -66.76
C PRO A 440 -35.61 12.67 -67.74
N LEU A 441 -34.75 13.68 -67.72
CA LEU A 441 -34.81 14.83 -68.62
C LEU A 441 -33.90 14.61 -69.85
N THR A 442 -34.29 15.16 -70.99
CA THR A 442 -33.48 15.14 -72.21
C THR A 442 -32.82 16.50 -72.41
N PRO A 443 -31.49 16.59 -72.53
CA PRO A 443 -30.82 17.87 -72.74
C PRO A 443 -31.11 18.43 -74.13
N SER A 444 -31.46 19.72 -74.19
CA SER A 444 -31.61 20.46 -75.46
C SER A 444 -30.31 21.07 -75.95
N ARG A 445 -29.37 21.33 -75.02
CA ARG A 445 -28.06 21.91 -75.31
C ARG A 445 -27.02 21.33 -74.36
N LEU A 446 -25.86 21.00 -74.94
CA LEU A 446 -24.68 20.50 -74.24
C LEU A 446 -23.46 21.27 -74.71
N VAL A 447 -22.73 21.88 -73.79
CA VAL A 447 -21.51 22.63 -74.10
C VAL A 447 -20.41 22.23 -73.11
N SER A 448 -19.27 21.78 -73.64
CA SER A 448 -18.01 21.71 -72.89
C SER A 448 -17.24 23.00 -73.10
N LYS A 449 -16.77 23.62 -72.01
CA LYS A 449 -15.94 24.84 -72.09
C LYS A 449 -14.53 24.57 -72.65
N LYS A 450 -14.06 23.33 -72.60
CA LYS A 450 -12.71 22.93 -73.03
C LYS A 450 -12.69 21.91 -74.17
N GLY A 451 -13.77 21.81 -74.93
CA GLY A 451 -13.80 21.12 -76.23
C GLY A 451 -14.05 19.62 -76.18
N ALA A 452 -14.47 19.05 -75.05
CA ALA A 452 -14.90 17.65 -74.99
C ALA A 452 -16.16 17.43 -75.85
N THR A 453 -16.21 16.30 -76.55
CA THR A 453 -17.36 15.91 -77.38
C THR A 453 -18.45 15.33 -76.49
N MET A 454 -19.66 15.87 -76.54
CA MET A 454 -20.81 15.39 -75.75
C MET A 454 -21.87 14.81 -76.69
N THR A 455 -22.17 13.51 -76.53
CA THR A 455 -23.12 12.77 -77.38
C THR A 455 -24.30 12.30 -76.54
N VAL A 456 -25.52 12.62 -76.95
CA VAL A 456 -26.75 12.07 -76.33
C VAL A 456 -26.99 10.68 -76.89
N LEU A 457 -27.12 9.68 -76.00
CA LEU A 457 -27.40 8.28 -76.35
C LEU A 457 -28.92 8.00 -76.39
N GLU A 458 -29.31 6.82 -76.87
CA GLU A 458 -30.72 6.42 -77.01
C GLU A 458 -31.50 6.40 -75.68
N ASP A 459 -30.80 6.10 -74.58
CA ASP A 459 -31.35 6.10 -73.22
C ASP A 459 -31.41 7.50 -72.57
N ARG A 460 -31.09 8.55 -73.34
CA ARG A 460 -30.99 9.96 -72.94
C ARG A 460 -29.79 10.30 -72.05
N SER A 461 -28.91 9.34 -71.78
CA SER A 461 -27.63 9.63 -71.11
C SER A 461 -26.70 10.42 -72.04
N VAL A 462 -25.71 11.09 -71.44
CA VAL A 462 -24.74 11.91 -72.18
C VAL A 462 -23.37 11.27 -72.06
N LEU A 463 -22.85 10.75 -73.17
CA LEU A 463 -21.49 10.23 -73.26
C LEU A 463 -20.52 11.36 -73.60
N VAL A 464 -19.57 11.62 -72.71
CA VAL A 464 -18.49 12.58 -72.94
C VAL A 464 -17.24 11.87 -73.45
N SER A 465 -16.76 12.29 -74.62
CA SER A 465 -15.65 11.66 -75.37
C SER A 465 -14.74 12.73 -76.02
N GLY A 466 -13.80 12.31 -76.88
CA GLY A 466 -12.87 13.23 -77.55
C GLY A 466 -11.83 13.83 -76.59
N ASP A 467 -11.59 15.14 -76.70
CA ASP A 467 -10.58 15.87 -75.92
C ASP A 467 -10.78 15.68 -74.41
N LYS A 468 -9.66 15.44 -73.71
CA LYS A 468 -9.62 15.03 -72.30
C LYS A 468 -8.77 16.00 -71.47
N PRO A 469 -9.27 17.22 -71.20
CA PRO A 469 -8.57 18.18 -70.35
C PRO A 469 -8.51 17.70 -68.89
N ASN A 470 -7.58 18.25 -68.10
CA ASN A 470 -7.41 17.89 -66.67
C ASN A 470 -8.63 18.25 -65.80
N ASN A 471 -9.42 19.24 -66.22
CA ASN A 471 -10.74 19.59 -65.68
C ASN A 471 -11.56 20.22 -66.81
N ASP A 472 -12.89 20.26 -66.67
CA ASP A 472 -13.79 20.88 -67.64
C ASP A 472 -15.07 21.34 -66.93
N VAL A 473 -15.79 22.27 -67.56
CA VAL A 473 -17.11 22.72 -67.11
C VAL A 473 -18.12 22.32 -68.19
N TYR A 474 -19.12 21.56 -67.78
CA TYR A 474 -20.21 21.11 -68.65
C TYR A 474 -21.45 21.96 -68.38
N GLU A 475 -21.89 22.71 -69.38
CA GLU A 475 -23.17 23.43 -69.36
C GLU A 475 -24.23 22.57 -70.05
N VAL A 476 -25.30 22.26 -69.32
CA VAL A 476 -26.39 21.40 -69.77
C VAL A 476 -27.71 22.16 -69.63
N GLU A 477 -28.43 22.37 -70.73
CA GLU A 477 -29.78 22.95 -70.70
C GLU A 477 -30.83 21.82 -70.73
N LEU A 478 -31.69 21.77 -69.71
CA LEU A 478 -32.68 20.73 -69.48
C LEU A 478 -34.10 21.32 -69.49
N PRO A 479 -34.80 21.39 -70.64
CA PRO A 479 -36.17 21.85 -70.69
C PRO A 479 -37.09 20.83 -70.01
N THR A 480 -38.00 21.32 -69.17
CA THR A 480 -38.94 20.48 -68.42
C THR A 480 -40.26 21.18 -68.19
N ASP A 481 -41.34 20.41 -68.18
CA ASP A 481 -42.68 20.88 -67.81
C ASP A 481 -43.05 20.46 -66.37
N LEU A 482 -42.09 19.90 -65.62
CA LEU A 482 -42.25 19.53 -64.21
C LEU A 482 -42.42 20.77 -63.33
N ALA A 483 -43.45 20.77 -62.49
CA ALA A 483 -43.66 21.79 -61.47
C ALA A 483 -43.27 21.27 -60.08
N GLY A 484 -42.79 22.17 -59.21
CA GLY A 484 -42.45 21.82 -57.82
C GLY A 484 -41.23 20.91 -57.68
N ILE A 485 -40.23 21.08 -58.56
CA ILE A 485 -38.97 20.34 -58.49
C ILE A 485 -38.26 20.71 -57.18
N SER A 486 -38.05 19.72 -56.31
CA SER A 486 -37.39 19.88 -55.01
C SER A 486 -36.01 19.21 -54.95
N ALA A 487 -35.61 18.51 -56.01
CA ALA A 487 -34.33 17.83 -56.08
C ALA A 487 -33.93 17.53 -57.53
N LEU A 488 -32.63 17.50 -57.78
CA LEU A 488 -31.99 17.02 -59.00
C LEU A 488 -31.18 15.77 -58.68
N ARG A 489 -31.40 14.68 -59.41
CA ARG A 489 -30.56 13.48 -59.33
C ARG A 489 -29.61 13.43 -60.52
N LEU A 490 -28.31 13.39 -60.25
CA LEU A 490 -27.28 13.12 -61.23
C LEU A 490 -26.87 11.66 -61.12
N GLU A 491 -27.12 10.88 -62.18
CA GLU A 491 -26.63 9.51 -62.29
C GLU A 491 -25.37 9.50 -63.17
N VAL A 492 -24.32 8.87 -62.65
CA VAL A 492 -23.06 8.68 -63.36
C VAL A 492 -22.98 7.21 -63.77
N LEU A 493 -23.02 6.98 -65.08
CA LEU A 493 -23.25 5.65 -65.65
C LEU A 493 -21.95 5.06 -66.22
N PRO A 494 -21.64 3.79 -65.95
CA PRO A 494 -20.52 3.11 -66.58
C PRO A 494 -20.75 2.98 -68.09
N HIS A 495 -19.69 3.09 -68.88
CA HIS A 495 -19.76 2.88 -70.32
C HIS A 495 -18.51 2.17 -70.80
N GLU A 496 -18.66 1.18 -71.70
CA GLU A 496 -17.56 0.31 -72.15
C GLU A 496 -16.40 1.05 -72.83
N SER A 497 -16.68 2.22 -73.42
CA SER A 497 -15.67 3.07 -74.06
C SER A 497 -14.88 3.96 -73.09
N LEU A 498 -15.27 4.00 -71.81
CA LEU A 498 -14.57 4.74 -70.77
C LEU A 498 -13.53 3.86 -70.05
N PRO A 499 -12.46 4.45 -69.49
CA PRO A 499 -11.43 3.68 -68.79
C PRO A 499 -12.03 2.78 -67.69
N ASP A 500 -11.56 1.53 -67.60
CA ASP A 500 -12.06 0.49 -66.68
C ASP A 500 -13.58 0.24 -66.73
N GLY A 501 -14.25 0.64 -67.82
CA GLY A 501 -15.72 0.60 -67.91
C GLY A 501 -16.40 1.48 -66.85
N GLY A 502 -15.69 2.43 -66.28
CA GLY A 502 -16.16 3.32 -65.22
C GLY A 502 -17.04 4.46 -65.73
N PRO A 503 -17.66 5.21 -64.81
CA PRO A 503 -18.48 6.37 -65.18
C PRO A 503 -17.67 7.63 -65.49
N GLY A 504 -16.36 7.61 -65.27
CA GLY A 504 -15.49 8.77 -65.39
C GLY A 504 -14.35 8.58 -66.38
N ARG A 505 -13.67 9.69 -66.66
CA ARG A 505 -12.63 9.77 -67.69
C ARG A 505 -11.23 9.81 -67.12
N ALA A 506 -10.98 9.64 -65.82
CA ALA A 506 -9.63 9.78 -65.25
C ALA A 506 -8.62 8.77 -65.87
N PRO A 507 -7.43 9.21 -66.34
CA PRO A 507 -6.45 8.35 -67.03
C PRO A 507 -5.52 7.56 -66.09
N LEU A 508 -5.22 8.09 -64.91
CA LEU A 508 -4.17 7.59 -64.00
C LEU A 508 -4.61 7.80 -62.54
N PHE A 509 -4.06 7.00 -61.63
CA PHE A 509 -4.26 7.01 -60.15
C PHE A 509 -5.68 6.70 -59.63
N SER A 510 -6.72 7.02 -60.41
CA SER A 510 -8.12 6.63 -60.20
C SER A 510 -8.77 6.34 -61.56
N VAL A 511 -8.26 5.34 -62.28
CA VAL A 511 -8.70 5.00 -63.65
C VAL A 511 -10.21 4.72 -63.66
N GLY A 512 -10.93 5.33 -64.60
CA GLY A 512 -12.38 5.16 -64.75
C GLY A 512 -13.24 5.97 -63.76
N ASP A 513 -12.62 6.72 -62.86
CA ASP A 513 -13.30 7.59 -61.90
C ASP A 513 -13.46 9.03 -62.44
N PHE A 514 -14.20 9.85 -61.69
CA PHE A 514 -14.33 11.29 -61.90
C PHE A 514 -14.16 12.04 -60.57
N LEU A 515 -13.98 13.35 -60.66
CA LEU A 515 -14.11 14.24 -59.51
C LEU A 515 -15.06 15.37 -59.91
N LEU A 516 -16.29 15.32 -59.38
CA LEU A 516 -17.28 16.37 -59.58
C LEU A 516 -17.07 17.42 -58.49
N THR A 517 -16.46 18.53 -58.86
CA THR A 517 -16.05 19.56 -57.90
C THR A 517 -17.18 20.52 -57.55
N GLU A 518 -18.02 20.89 -58.52
CA GLU A 518 -19.12 21.84 -58.28
C GLU A 518 -20.33 21.52 -59.17
N VAL A 519 -21.53 21.72 -58.62
CA VAL A 519 -22.82 21.70 -59.31
C VAL A 519 -23.54 23.01 -59.03
N GLU A 520 -23.72 23.81 -60.09
CA GLU A 520 -24.47 25.04 -60.05
C GLU A 520 -25.74 24.90 -60.86
N LEU A 521 -26.85 25.44 -60.34
CA LEU A 521 -28.14 25.41 -61.01
C LEU A 521 -28.66 26.82 -61.22
N ALA A 522 -29.27 27.04 -62.39
CA ALA A 522 -30.07 28.21 -62.66
C ALA A 522 -31.36 27.79 -63.39
N ALA A 523 -32.47 28.45 -63.07
CA ALA A 523 -33.78 28.14 -63.63
C ALA A 523 -34.49 29.41 -64.09
N GLY A 524 -35.27 29.29 -65.15
CA GLY A 524 -36.03 30.40 -65.75
C GLY A 524 -37.16 29.89 -66.66
N PRO A 525 -38.03 30.78 -67.17
CA PRO A 525 -39.11 30.42 -68.07
C PRO A 525 -38.60 29.78 -69.36
N LYS A 526 -39.30 28.75 -69.87
CA LYS A 526 -38.93 28.02 -71.08
C LYS A 526 -38.94 28.92 -72.33
N GLU A 527 -39.78 29.94 -72.32
CA GLU A 527 -39.98 30.91 -73.38
C GLU A 527 -38.90 32.00 -73.42
N ASP A 528 -38.11 32.16 -72.35
CA ASP A 528 -37.02 33.14 -72.25
C ASP A 528 -35.74 32.52 -71.65
N PRO A 529 -34.94 31.80 -72.47
CA PRO A 529 -33.71 31.15 -72.02
C PRO A 529 -32.62 32.11 -71.49
N GLN A 530 -32.78 33.43 -71.65
CA GLN A 530 -31.84 34.41 -71.10
C GLN A 530 -32.23 34.89 -69.69
N ALA A 531 -33.43 34.57 -69.21
CA ALA A 531 -33.94 34.96 -67.89
C ALA A 531 -33.70 33.90 -66.79
N LEU A 532 -32.55 33.21 -66.84
CA LEU A 532 -32.16 32.23 -65.81
C LEU A 532 -31.76 32.92 -64.50
N ARG A 533 -32.25 32.40 -63.37
CA ARG A 533 -31.87 32.84 -62.02
C ARG A 533 -31.15 31.71 -61.28
N PRO A 534 -30.06 31.98 -60.55
CA PRO A 534 -29.40 30.98 -59.73
C PRO A 534 -30.36 30.32 -58.74
N VAL A 535 -30.22 29.02 -58.57
CA VAL A 535 -30.93 28.19 -57.59
C VAL A 535 -29.93 27.70 -56.57
N THR A 536 -30.17 27.99 -55.30
CA THR A 536 -29.34 27.50 -54.20
C THR A 536 -29.68 26.04 -53.91
N ILE A 537 -28.67 25.17 -53.95
CA ILE A 537 -28.77 23.77 -53.50
C ILE A 537 -28.51 23.76 -52.00
N ALA A 538 -29.47 23.28 -51.21
CA ALA A 538 -29.42 23.26 -49.76
C ALA A 538 -28.68 22.03 -49.21
N GLY A 539 -28.68 20.92 -49.94
CA GLY A 539 -28.01 19.70 -49.52
C GLY A 539 -27.68 18.77 -50.67
N ALA A 540 -26.77 17.82 -50.42
CA ALA A 540 -26.51 16.74 -51.36
C ALA A 540 -26.27 15.41 -50.64
N SER A 541 -26.84 14.34 -51.19
CA SER A 541 -26.68 12.95 -50.75
C SER A 541 -26.19 12.08 -51.91
N HIS A 542 -25.70 10.88 -51.60
CA HIS A 542 -25.17 9.94 -52.59
C HIS A 542 -25.44 8.50 -52.13
N ASP A 543 -25.54 7.57 -53.08
CA ASP A 543 -25.62 6.13 -52.81
C ASP A 543 -24.23 5.54 -52.48
N TYR A 544 -23.17 6.06 -53.11
CA TYR A 544 -21.79 5.67 -52.89
C TYR A 544 -20.83 6.85 -53.08
N ALA A 545 -19.77 6.87 -52.28
CA ALA A 545 -18.66 7.81 -52.43
C ALA A 545 -17.37 7.18 -51.92
N GLU A 546 -16.24 7.58 -52.51
CA GLU A 546 -14.94 7.37 -51.90
C GLU A 546 -14.90 8.05 -50.51
N ARG A 547 -14.21 7.43 -49.55
CA ARG A 547 -14.05 7.99 -48.21
C ARG A 547 -13.48 9.42 -48.27
N GLY A 548 -14.28 10.40 -47.85
CA GLY A 548 -13.89 11.82 -47.85
C GLY A 548 -14.15 12.58 -49.16
N ARG A 549 -14.91 11.98 -50.10
CA ARG A 549 -15.28 12.55 -51.40
C ARG A 549 -16.79 12.45 -51.65
N SER A 550 -17.58 13.02 -50.74
CA SER A 550 -19.05 13.00 -50.77
C SER A 550 -19.67 13.98 -51.77
N ALA A 551 -20.92 13.74 -52.20
CA ALA A 551 -21.70 14.68 -53.01
C ALA A 551 -21.88 16.07 -52.39
N ALA A 552 -21.87 16.18 -51.06
CA ALA A 552 -21.97 17.49 -50.37
C ALA A 552 -20.77 18.41 -50.65
N GLN A 553 -19.63 17.84 -51.02
CA GLN A 553 -18.44 18.61 -51.41
C GLN A 553 -18.50 19.11 -52.86
N ALA A 554 -19.55 18.76 -53.61
CA ALA A 554 -19.79 19.28 -54.94
C ALA A 554 -20.68 20.55 -54.93
N ILE A 555 -20.94 21.12 -53.75
CA ILE A 555 -21.73 22.35 -53.56
C ILE A 555 -21.13 23.25 -52.47
N ASP A 556 -19.86 23.02 -52.10
CA ASP A 556 -19.20 23.73 -50.99
C ASP A 556 -18.38 24.95 -51.44
N GLY A 557 -18.35 25.23 -52.75
CA GLY A 557 -17.67 26.38 -53.34
C GLY A 557 -16.14 26.22 -53.42
N LYS A 558 -15.63 24.99 -53.28
CA LYS A 558 -14.21 24.66 -53.30
C LYS A 558 -13.89 23.68 -54.43
N THR A 559 -13.11 24.17 -55.39
CA THR A 559 -12.74 23.40 -56.58
C THR A 559 -11.68 22.30 -56.33
N ASP A 560 -11.14 22.16 -55.12
CA ASP A 560 -10.19 21.11 -54.73
C ASP A 560 -10.83 19.93 -53.98
N THR A 561 -12.08 20.09 -53.57
CA THR A 561 -12.95 19.03 -53.04
C THR A 561 -13.96 18.58 -54.10
N GLY A 562 -14.72 17.51 -53.82
CA GLY A 562 -15.72 17.01 -54.76
C GLY A 562 -16.11 15.57 -54.55
N TRP A 563 -17.11 15.13 -55.32
CA TRP A 563 -17.62 13.75 -55.32
C TRP A 563 -16.80 12.86 -56.24
N ALA A 564 -16.40 11.70 -55.74
CA ALA A 564 -15.68 10.66 -56.48
C ALA A 564 -16.16 9.27 -56.04
N VAL A 565 -16.02 8.27 -56.92
CA VAL A 565 -16.59 6.93 -56.71
C VAL A 565 -15.54 5.83 -56.76
N LYS A 566 -14.28 6.14 -56.43
CA LYS A 566 -13.21 5.14 -56.28
C LYS A 566 -13.66 3.97 -55.40
N GLY A 567 -13.44 2.75 -55.90
CA GLY A 567 -13.91 1.49 -55.29
C GLY A 567 -15.31 1.03 -55.75
N GLY A 568 -16.07 1.90 -56.42
CA GLY A 568 -17.35 1.59 -57.05
C GLY A 568 -17.32 1.52 -58.58
N ILE A 569 -16.15 1.58 -59.21
CA ILE A 569 -15.97 1.61 -60.68
C ILE A 569 -16.68 0.42 -61.35
N GLY A 570 -17.30 0.67 -62.51
CA GLY A 570 -18.05 -0.33 -63.28
C GLY A 570 -19.52 -0.50 -62.85
N ARG A 571 -20.01 0.32 -61.92
CA ARG A 571 -21.43 0.35 -61.50
C ARG A 571 -22.00 1.77 -61.65
N PRO A 572 -23.32 1.90 -61.88
CA PRO A 572 -23.98 3.20 -61.81
C PRO A 572 -24.01 3.70 -60.36
N HIS A 573 -23.79 5.00 -60.18
CA HIS A 573 -23.93 5.70 -58.89
C HIS A 573 -24.77 6.95 -59.08
N ALA A 574 -25.32 7.48 -58.00
CA ALA A 574 -26.15 8.66 -58.04
C ALA A 574 -25.86 9.61 -56.88
N ALA A 575 -25.86 10.90 -57.21
CA ALA A 575 -25.94 11.99 -56.26
C ALA A 575 -27.30 12.68 -56.39
N VAL A 576 -27.91 13.04 -55.27
CA VAL A 576 -29.15 13.82 -55.21
C VAL A 576 -28.82 15.16 -54.59
N PHE A 577 -29.14 16.23 -55.30
CA PHE A 577 -28.96 17.63 -54.90
C PHE A 577 -30.35 18.22 -54.62
N GLU A 578 -30.58 18.70 -53.40
CA GLU A 578 -31.88 19.16 -52.89
C GLU A 578 -31.92 20.67 -52.68
#